data_AF-A0A934HWQ8-F1
#
_entry.id   AF-A0A934HWQ8-F1
#
_cell.length_a   1.000
_cell.length_b   1.000
_cell.length_c   1.000
_cell.angle_alpha   90.00
_cell.angle_beta   90.00
_cell.angle_gamma   90.00
#
_symmetry.space_group_name_H-M   'P 1'
#
loop_
_entity.id
_entity.type
_entity.pdbx_description
1 polymer ?
#
loop_
_entity_poly.entity_id
_entity_poly.type
_entity_poly.pdbx_seq_one_letter_code
_entity_poly.pdbx_strand_id
1 'polypeptide(L)'
;MSKVKLLLDVVSDLRSLADSVQAVADAIASNGPNEGTKPEQPKPEKQPEEKQITLEEVRAVLAEKSHDGFTAEVRALLEKYGASKLSQIDPSKYAALLADAEGLK
;
A
#
# COMPACT_ATOMS: atom_id res chain seq x y z
N MET A 1 -30.90 3.05 40.37
CA MET A 1 -29.81 2.44 39.58
C MET A 1 -28.71 2.01 40.55
N SER A 2 -28.46 0.71 40.71
CA SER A 2 -27.40 0.23 41.62
C SER A 2 -26.02 0.37 41.00
N LYS A 3 -24.97 0.59 41.81
CA LYS A 3 -23.56 0.67 41.38
C LYS A 3 -23.13 -0.54 40.54
N VAL A 4 -23.67 -1.72 40.85
CA VAL A 4 -23.45 -2.97 40.10
C VAL A 4 -23.96 -2.89 38.66
N LYS A 5 -25.12 -2.25 38.45
CA LYS A 5 -25.68 -2.05 37.11
C LYS A 5 -24.78 -1.13 36.28
N LEU A 6 -24.27 -0.07 36.91
CA LEU A 6 -23.37 0.89 36.26
C LEU A 6 -22.04 0.23 35.84
N LEU A 7 -21.51 -0.68 36.66
CA LEU A 7 -20.33 -1.48 36.29
C LEU A 7 -20.60 -2.45 35.12
N LEU A 8 -21.78 -3.08 35.08
CA LEU A 8 -22.16 -3.95 33.97
C LEU A 8 -22.31 -3.18 32.66
N ASP A 9 -22.90 -1.99 32.73
CA ASP A 9 -23.05 -1.11 31.56
C ASP A 9 -21.65 -0.71 31.02
N VAL A 10 -20.72 -0.32 31.89
CA VAL A 10 -19.32 -0.01 31.50
C VAL A 10 -18.61 -1.22 30.88
N VAL A 11 -18.78 -2.42 31.43
CA VAL A 11 -18.19 -3.64 30.85
C VAL A 11 -18.77 -3.95 29.47
N SER A 12 -20.06 -3.69 29.26
CA SER A 12 -20.71 -3.87 27.97
C SER A 12 -20.15 -2.89 26.94
N ASP A 13 -20.02 -1.61 27.30
CA ASP A 13 -19.48 -0.58 26.41
C ASP A 13 -18.02 -0.87 26.02
N LEU A 14 -17.23 -1.39 26.95
CA LEU A 14 -15.82 -1.73 26.71
C LEU A 14 -15.66 -2.92 25.75
N ARG A 15 -16.59 -3.88 25.78
CA ARG A 15 -16.63 -4.97 24.79
C ARG A 15 -17.02 -4.46 23.41
N SER A 16 -18.07 -3.64 23.32
CA SER A 16 -18.48 -3.03 22.05
C SER A 16 -17.37 -2.18 21.44
N LEU A 17 -16.61 -1.47 22.27
CA LEU A 17 -15.44 -0.72 21.82
C LEU A 17 -14.34 -1.65 21.32
N ALA A 18 -14.05 -2.76 22.02
CA ALA A 18 -13.08 -3.75 21.57
C ALA A 18 -13.47 -4.35 20.21
N ASP A 19 -14.76 -4.67 20.02
CA ASP A 19 -15.28 -5.17 18.73
C ASP A 19 -15.14 -4.12 17.61
N SER A 20 -15.39 -2.85 17.93
CA SER A 20 -15.22 -1.75 16.97
C SER A 20 -13.76 -1.54 16.58
N VAL A 21 -12.83 -1.61 17.55
CA VAL A 21 -11.39 -1.52 17.29
C VAL A 21 -10.90 -2.73 16.49
N GLN A 22 -11.40 -3.92 16.78
CA GLN A 22 -11.10 -5.13 16.02
C GLN A 22 -11.59 -4.97 14.57
N ALA A 23 -12.82 -4.48 14.34
CA ALA A 23 -13.34 -4.24 13.00
C ALA A 23 -12.51 -3.22 12.22
N VAL A 24 -12.01 -2.16 12.88
CA VAL A 24 -11.10 -1.18 12.26
C VAL A 24 -9.73 -1.81 11.97
N ALA A 25 -9.20 -2.62 12.89
CA ALA A 25 -7.96 -3.35 12.67
C ALA A 25 -8.06 -4.34 11.50
N ASP A 26 -9.17 -5.07 11.41
CA ASP A 26 -9.47 -5.99 10.31
C ASP A 26 -9.68 -5.22 8.99
N ALA A 27 -10.33 -4.06 9.00
CA ALA A 27 -10.48 -3.22 7.81
C ALA A 27 -9.14 -2.62 7.33
N ILE A 28 -8.25 -2.26 8.26
CA ILE A 28 -6.88 -1.80 7.93
C ILE A 28 -6.04 -2.97 7.41
N ALA A 29 -6.17 -4.16 8.02
CA ALA A 29 -5.49 -5.37 7.56
C ALA A 29 -6.01 -5.85 6.19
N SER A 30 -7.32 -5.69 5.93
CA SER A 30 -7.97 -6.00 4.65
C SER A 30 -7.72 -4.93 3.58
N ASN A 31 -7.29 -3.72 3.96
CA ASN A 31 -6.81 -2.68 3.02
C ASN A 31 -5.35 -2.86 2.57
N GLY A 32 -4.61 -3.84 3.11
CA GLY A 32 -3.48 -4.43 2.39
C GLY A 32 -4.04 -5.37 1.31
N PRO A 33 -3.36 -5.58 0.15
CA PRO A 33 -3.90 -6.40 -0.91
C PRO A 33 -3.89 -7.89 -0.50
N ASN A 34 -4.84 -8.33 0.32
CA ASN A 34 -5.22 -9.74 0.45
C ASN A 34 -6.51 -9.95 1.28
N GLU A 35 -7.66 -10.03 0.60
CA GLU A 35 -8.71 -10.97 0.99
C GLU A 35 -8.65 -12.17 0.04
N GLY A 36 -7.83 -13.14 0.42
CA GLY A 36 -7.89 -14.49 -0.11
C GLY A 36 -8.68 -15.37 0.84
N THR A 37 -9.96 -15.57 0.57
CA THR A 37 -10.67 -16.80 0.99
C THR A 37 -11.50 -17.36 -0.16
N LYS A 38 -10.87 -18.12 -1.07
CA LYS A 38 -11.44 -19.37 -1.59
C LYS A 38 -10.34 -20.27 -2.17
N PRO A 39 -10.33 -21.58 -1.86
CA PRO A 39 -9.27 -22.49 -2.28
C PRO A 39 -9.55 -23.03 -3.68
N GLU A 40 -8.68 -22.78 -4.65
CA GLU A 40 -8.31 -23.77 -5.68
C GLU A 40 -7.19 -23.25 -6.60
N GLN A 41 -6.23 -24.15 -6.82
CA GLN A 41 -5.25 -24.22 -7.90
C GLN A 41 -3.90 -23.48 -7.76
N PRO A 42 -2.81 -24.13 -8.25
CA PRO A 42 -1.45 -23.80 -7.83
C PRO A 42 -0.70 -22.90 -8.83
N LYS A 43 0.22 -22.09 -8.28
CA LYS A 43 1.47 -21.56 -8.89
C LYS A 43 1.34 -20.25 -9.71
N PRO A 44 2.35 -19.35 -9.74
CA PRO A 44 3.68 -19.40 -9.14
C PRO A 44 3.93 -18.38 -8.03
N GLU A 45 4.82 -18.79 -7.12
CA GLU A 45 5.57 -17.96 -6.18
C GLU A 45 6.02 -16.64 -6.83
N LYS A 46 5.66 -15.52 -6.22
CA LYS A 46 6.50 -14.33 -6.26
C LYS A 46 6.87 -13.97 -4.84
N GLN A 47 8.17 -14.02 -4.63
CA GLN A 47 8.88 -13.94 -3.38
C GLN A 47 8.48 -12.69 -2.57
N PRO A 48 8.45 -12.81 -1.24
CA PRO A 48 8.49 -11.67 -0.35
C PRO A 48 9.92 -11.11 -0.33
N GLU A 49 10.19 -10.06 -1.09
CA GLU A 49 11.41 -9.24 -0.95
C GLU A 49 10.98 -7.80 -0.76
N GLU A 50 10.89 -7.35 0.49
CA GLU A 50 11.97 -6.78 1.31
C GLU A 50 11.89 -5.26 1.30
N LYS A 51 12.08 -4.70 2.50
CA LYS A 51 11.91 -3.30 2.86
C LYS A 51 12.90 -2.40 2.11
N GLN A 52 12.57 -2.06 0.88
CA GLN A 52 13.19 -1.01 0.08
C GLN A 52 12.04 -0.18 -0.47
N ILE A 53 12.22 1.15 -0.56
CA ILE A 53 11.26 2.17 -1.04
C ILE A 53 10.11 1.53 -1.84
N THR A 54 8.91 1.55 -1.29
CA THR A 54 7.78 0.77 -1.81
C THR A 54 7.57 1.10 -3.28
N LEU A 55 7.67 0.08 -4.13
CA LEU A 55 7.39 0.16 -5.57
C LEU A 55 6.09 0.93 -5.87
N GLU A 56 5.15 0.87 -4.94
CA GLU A 56 3.89 1.63 -4.94
C GLU A 56 4.07 3.14 -4.90
N GLU A 57 4.89 3.70 -4.01
CA GLU A 57 5.05 5.15 -3.88
C GLU A 57 5.65 5.74 -5.15
N VAL A 58 6.72 5.11 -5.65
CA VAL A 58 7.39 5.54 -6.88
C VAL A 58 6.43 5.40 -8.08
N ARG A 59 5.62 4.33 -8.12
CA ARG A 59 4.60 4.15 -9.17
C ARG A 59 3.48 5.19 -9.05
N ALA A 60 3.08 5.56 -7.84
CA ALA A 60 2.06 6.59 -7.61
C ALA A 60 2.55 7.96 -8.10
N VAL A 61 3.76 8.37 -7.71
CA VAL A 61 4.35 9.65 -8.15
C VAL A 61 4.51 9.70 -9.67
N LEU A 62 5.01 8.64 -10.31
CA LEU A 62 5.14 8.61 -11.77
C LEU A 62 3.79 8.57 -12.49
N ALA A 63 2.79 7.90 -11.90
CA ALA A 63 1.45 7.87 -12.44
C ALA A 63 0.78 9.23 -12.34
N GLU A 64 0.97 9.95 -11.22
CA GLU A 64 0.51 11.32 -11.03
C GLU A 64 1.18 12.26 -12.04
N LYS A 65 2.51 12.19 -12.20
CA LYS A 65 3.23 12.96 -13.24
C LYS A 65 2.79 12.62 -14.66
N SER A 66 2.50 11.34 -14.92
CA SER A 66 1.96 10.92 -16.21
C SER A 66 0.56 11.51 -16.42
N HIS A 67 -0.26 11.56 -15.38
CA HIS A 67 -1.61 12.16 -15.40
C HIS A 67 -1.56 13.67 -15.59
N ASP A 68 -0.55 14.35 -15.05
CA ASP A 68 -0.26 15.76 -15.26
C ASP A 68 0.18 16.10 -16.71
N GLY A 69 0.33 15.08 -17.57
CA GLY A 69 0.69 15.25 -18.99
C GLY A 69 2.17 14.97 -19.28
N PHE A 70 2.99 14.72 -18.25
CA PHE A 70 4.41 14.42 -18.40
C PHE A 70 4.70 12.94 -18.70
N THR A 71 3.72 12.22 -19.30
CA THR A 71 3.86 10.79 -19.62
C THR A 71 5.06 10.51 -20.54
N ALA A 72 5.38 11.43 -21.46
CA ALA A 72 6.52 11.30 -22.36
C ALA A 72 7.86 11.39 -21.61
N GLU A 73 7.96 12.29 -20.64
CA GLU A 73 9.17 12.51 -19.84
C GLU A 73 9.35 11.40 -18.81
N VAL A 74 8.27 10.95 -18.17
CA VAL A 74 8.25 9.76 -17.31
C VAL A 74 8.75 8.54 -18.10
N ARG A 75 8.28 8.35 -19.34
CA ARG A 75 8.73 7.24 -20.18
C ARG A 75 10.19 7.37 -20.62
N ALA A 76 10.62 8.56 -21.01
CA ALA A 76 12.03 8.83 -21.34
C ALA A 76 12.94 8.63 -20.13
N LEU A 77 12.46 8.95 -18.92
CA LEU A 77 13.17 8.73 -17.68
C LEU A 77 13.33 7.23 -17.41
N LEU A 78 12.25 6.47 -17.47
CA LEU A 78 12.30 5.00 -17.36
C LEU A 78 13.31 4.41 -18.37
N GLU A 79 13.25 4.84 -19.64
CA GLU A 79 14.16 4.37 -20.69
C GLU A 79 15.62 4.78 -20.45
N LYS A 80 15.88 5.98 -19.88
CA LYS A 80 17.21 6.41 -19.43
C LYS A 80 17.77 5.49 -18.34
N TYR A 81 16.90 4.95 -17.49
CA TYR A 81 17.25 3.93 -16.50
C TYR A 81 17.32 2.50 -17.08
N GLY A 82 17.07 2.34 -18.38
CA GLY A 82 17.21 1.07 -19.11
C GLY A 82 15.96 0.20 -19.16
N ALA A 83 14.79 0.75 -18.81
CA ALA A 83 13.57 -0.01 -18.64
C ALA A 83 12.35 0.71 -19.21
N SER A 84 11.34 -0.04 -19.67
CA SER A 84 10.07 0.59 -20.10
C SER A 84 9.07 0.72 -18.96
N LYS A 85 9.33 0.07 -17.81
CA LYS A 85 8.41 -0.02 -16.68
C LYS A 85 9.18 -0.01 -15.36
N LEU A 86 8.58 0.56 -14.32
CA LEU A 86 9.17 0.59 -12.99
C LEU A 86 9.53 -0.79 -12.44
N SER A 87 8.72 -1.80 -12.78
CA SER A 87 8.94 -3.20 -12.40
C SER A 87 10.20 -3.84 -13.01
N GLN A 88 10.85 -3.18 -13.97
CA GLN A 88 12.08 -3.65 -14.60
C GLN A 88 13.30 -2.84 -14.15
N ILE A 89 13.09 -1.82 -13.30
CA ILE A 89 14.15 -1.00 -12.74
C ILE A 89 14.52 -1.59 -11.39
N ASP A 90 15.82 -1.68 -11.10
CA ASP A 90 16.30 -2.17 -9.82
C ASP A 90 15.82 -1.27 -8.68
N PRO A 91 15.43 -1.83 -7.52
CA PRO A 91 15.00 -1.04 -6.36
C PRO A 91 16.02 0.00 -5.90
N SER A 92 17.31 -0.27 -6.08
CA SER A 92 18.40 0.68 -5.80
C SER A 92 18.36 1.94 -6.68
N LYS A 93 17.68 1.90 -7.82
CA LYS A 93 17.53 3.04 -8.75
C LYS A 93 16.21 3.79 -8.57
N TYR A 94 15.27 3.27 -7.78
CA TYR A 94 13.99 3.94 -7.53
C TYR A 94 14.15 5.29 -6.83
N ALA A 95 15.09 5.42 -5.90
CA ALA A 95 15.35 6.69 -5.22
C ALA A 95 15.76 7.80 -6.21
N ALA A 96 16.65 7.47 -7.15
CA ALA A 96 17.10 8.40 -8.18
C ALA A 96 15.99 8.74 -9.18
N LEU A 97 15.20 7.74 -9.55
CA LEU A 97 14.09 7.91 -10.47
C LEU A 97 12.96 8.75 -9.88
N LEU A 98 12.65 8.54 -8.59
CA LEU A 98 11.66 9.33 -7.87
C LEU A 98 12.11 10.79 -7.78
N ALA A 99 13.38 11.05 -7.45
CA ALA A 99 13.92 12.41 -7.41
C ALA A 99 13.86 13.11 -8.79
N ASP A 100 14.21 12.40 -9.87
CA ASP A 100 14.09 12.92 -11.24
C ASP A 100 12.62 13.17 -11.62
N ALA A 101 11.69 12.31 -11.21
CA ALA A 101 10.26 12.43 -11.48
C ALA A 101 9.59 13.56 -10.70
N GLU A 102 9.98 13.79 -9.44
CA GLU A 102 9.54 14.94 -8.64
C GLU A 102 10.04 16.27 -9.24
N GLY A 103 11.19 16.23 -9.93
CA GLY A 103 11.75 17.36 -10.67
C GLY A 103 11.00 17.72 -11.96
N LEU A 104 10.14 16.84 -12.48
CA LEU A 104 9.24 17.16 -13.59
C LEU A 104 8.11 18.06 -13.06
N LYS A 105 8.17 19.35 -13.39
CA LYS A 105 7.20 20.39 -13.00
C LYS A 105 6.85 21.25 -14.21
#